data_AF-A0A0J9TF57-F1
#
_entry.id   AF-A0A0J9TF57-F1
#
_cell.length_a   1.000
_cell.length_b   1.000
_cell.length_c   1.000
_cell.angle_alpha   90.00
_cell.angle_beta   90.00
_cell.angle_gamma   90.00
#
_symmetry.space_group_name_H-M   'P 1'
#
loop_
_entity.id
_entity.type
_entity.pdbx_description
1 polymer ?
#
loop_
_entity_poly.entity_id
_entity_poly.type
_entity_poly.pdbx_seq_one_letter_code
_entity_poly.pdbx_strand_id
1 'polypeptide(L)'
;MNNINDRLNIILHILKMSNNISNHNKNHSDACTKLLNSEKFYKTLKDNSRPTAIDDPCFKYISDGTPEYNNIMNVCYKVVNFLINNSKKKDKKISCVRCMLLNYWVYEQLKSIYGADEKSDTNVVYGYIKNIMSIIIREKYHSNDQLCELDLKVLYDENWKAKKEFYEYCYDYKVAKVISMFSDSACTKYKNYLEQKTELYKNFEKILSDTNLNKCTYSYDEEDKCDPKVLLEELIRKKEVSAAGQKNLTGDSSISFLGLPDKRTASTAASVAGVSLLGLALYRVRRNAI
;
A
#
# COMPACT_ATOMS: atom_id res chain seq x y z
N MET A 1 -7.17 18.85 -59.45
CA MET A 1 -8.20 18.89 -58.39
C MET A 1 -7.93 17.91 -57.23
N ASN A 2 -6.69 17.43 -57.00
CA ASN A 2 -6.43 16.37 -56.01
C ASN A 2 -5.89 16.86 -54.64
N ASN A 3 -5.54 18.15 -54.49
CA ASN A 3 -4.82 18.63 -53.30
C ASN A 3 -5.72 18.86 -52.06
N ILE A 4 -7.01 19.19 -52.25
CA ILE A 4 -7.92 19.55 -51.15
C ILE A 4 -8.41 18.31 -50.41
N ASN A 5 -8.80 17.25 -51.13
CA ASN A 5 -9.27 16.00 -50.51
C ASN A 5 -8.16 15.29 -49.73
N ASP A 6 -6.91 15.32 -50.22
CA ASP A 6 -5.76 14.75 -49.52
C ASP A 6 -5.46 15.50 -48.22
N ARG A 7 -5.53 16.83 -48.23
CA ARG A 7 -5.39 17.65 -47.01
C ARG A 7 -6.51 17.40 -46.00
N LEU A 8 -7.74 17.24 -46.46
CA LEU A 8 -8.88 16.95 -45.58
C LEU A 8 -8.72 15.59 -44.88
N ASN A 9 -8.26 14.58 -45.61
CA ASN A 9 -8.01 13.24 -45.09
C ASN A 9 -6.89 13.22 -44.02
N ILE A 10 -5.81 13.98 -44.24
CA ILE A 10 -4.73 14.13 -43.26
C ILE A 10 -5.24 14.79 -41.97
N ILE A 11 -6.03 15.87 -42.07
CA ILE A 11 -6.63 16.56 -40.92
C ILE A 11 -7.54 15.60 -40.14
N LEU A 12 -8.37 14.82 -40.84
CA LEU A 12 -9.27 13.85 -40.21
C LEU A 12 -8.51 12.75 -39.46
N HIS A 13 -7.36 12.33 -39.98
CA HIS A 13 -6.48 11.35 -39.34
C HIS A 13 -5.83 11.92 -38.08
N ILE A 14 -5.34 13.16 -38.13
CA ILE A 14 -4.75 13.86 -36.98
C ILE A 14 -5.80 14.05 -35.87
N LEU A 15 -7.04 14.44 -36.22
CA LEU A 15 -8.12 14.59 -35.24
C LEU A 15 -8.50 13.26 -34.57
N LYS A 16 -8.53 12.15 -35.34
CA LYS A 16 -8.74 10.80 -34.78
C LYS A 16 -7.62 10.38 -33.84
N MET A 17 -6.36 10.65 -34.20
CA MET A 17 -5.20 10.37 -33.34
C MET A 17 -5.25 11.19 -32.06
N SER A 18 -5.55 12.49 -32.16
CA SER A 18 -5.68 13.39 -30.99
C SER A 18 -6.80 12.96 -30.03
N ASN A 19 -7.96 12.59 -30.56
CA ASN A 19 -9.07 12.07 -29.75
C ASN A 19 -8.71 10.74 -29.06
N ASN A 20 -7.99 9.84 -29.73
CA ASN A 20 -7.52 8.59 -29.12
C ASN A 20 -6.51 8.85 -28.00
N ILE A 21 -5.58 9.80 -28.19
CA ILE A 21 -4.62 10.21 -27.15
C ILE A 21 -5.35 10.86 -25.97
N SER A 22 -6.31 11.74 -26.23
CA SER A 22 -7.12 12.41 -25.19
C SER A 22 -7.91 11.39 -24.36
N ASN A 23 -8.59 10.43 -25.00
CA ASN A 23 -9.31 9.37 -24.31
C ASN A 23 -8.38 8.45 -23.51
N HIS A 24 -7.21 8.12 -24.06
CA HIS A 24 -6.20 7.31 -23.36
C HIS A 24 -5.67 8.03 -22.12
N ASN A 25 -5.34 9.32 -22.24
CA ASN A 25 -4.86 10.14 -21.12
C ASN A 25 -5.95 10.35 -20.06
N LYS A 26 -7.22 10.53 -20.47
CA LYS A 26 -8.35 10.62 -19.54
C LYS A 26 -8.56 9.33 -18.76
N ASN A 27 -8.50 8.17 -19.42
CA ASN A 27 -8.62 6.87 -18.76
C ASN A 27 -7.47 6.60 -17.78
N HIS A 28 -6.25 7.07 -18.08
CA HIS A 28 -5.11 6.99 -17.15
C HIS A 28 -5.30 7.90 -15.93
N SER A 29 -5.73 9.14 -16.13
CA SER A 29 -5.99 10.09 -15.05
C SER A 29 -7.08 9.58 -14.10
N ASP A 30 -8.17 9.02 -14.64
CA ASP A 30 -9.24 8.40 -13.86
C ASP A 30 -8.79 7.17 -13.07
N ALA A 31 -7.82 6.40 -13.58
CA ALA A 31 -7.22 5.29 -12.83
C ALA A 31 -6.40 5.79 -11.64
N CYS A 32 -5.70 6.92 -11.78
CA CYS A 32 -4.80 7.45 -10.77
C CYS A 32 -5.50 8.15 -9.60
N THR A 33 -6.78 8.44 -9.72
CA THR A 33 -7.60 8.96 -8.62
C THR A 33 -8.23 7.85 -7.76
N LYS A 34 -8.20 6.58 -8.21
CA LYS A 34 -8.80 5.46 -7.47
C LYS A 34 -8.17 5.28 -6.09
N LEU A 35 -8.95 4.72 -5.17
CA LEU A 35 -8.45 4.29 -3.87
C LEU A 35 -7.78 2.91 -4.01
N LEU A 36 -6.78 2.68 -3.17
CA LEU A 36 -6.22 1.35 -2.91
C LEU A 36 -7.31 0.42 -2.37
N ASN A 37 -7.10 -0.88 -2.50
CA ASN A 37 -8.09 -1.87 -2.06
C ASN A 37 -8.22 -1.88 -0.53
N SER A 38 -7.11 -1.73 0.18
CA SER A 38 -7.09 -1.54 1.64
C SER A 38 -7.83 -0.26 2.06
N GLU A 39 -7.61 0.86 1.37
CA GLU A 39 -8.31 2.12 1.61
C GLU A 39 -9.82 1.98 1.41
N LYS A 40 -10.25 1.32 0.33
CA LYS A 40 -11.67 1.00 0.08
C LYS A 40 -12.22 0.15 1.22
N PHE A 41 -11.49 -0.89 1.63
CA PHE A 41 -11.88 -1.74 2.74
C PHE A 41 -12.10 -0.93 4.03
N TYR A 42 -11.15 -0.09 4.44
CA TYR A 42 -11.31 0.74 5.63
C TYR A 42 -12.44 1.76 5.51
N LYS A 43 -12.65 2.32 4.31
CA LYS A 43 -13.81 3.18 4.05
C LYS A 43 -15.13 2.43 4.27
N THR A 44 -15.22 1.18 3.80
CA THR A 44 -16.42 0.35 4.06
C THR A 44 -16.67 0.07 5.55
N LEU A 45 -15.64 0.11 6.39
CA LEU A 45 -15.79 0.00 7.85
C LEU A 45 -16.25 1.32 8.49
N LYS A 46 -15.85 2.47 7.94
CA LYS A 46 -16.22 3.79 8.48
C LYS A 46 -17.68 4.16 8.22
N ASP A 47 -18.25 3.72 7.11
CA ASP A 47 -19.53 4.23 6.57
C ASP A 47 -20.80 3.55 7.15
N ASN A 48 -20.77 2.95 8.34
CA ASN A 48 -21.90 2.16 8.85
C ASN A 48 -22.56 2.75 10.11
N SER A 49 -23.88 2.89 10.06
CA SER A 49 -24.77 3.24 11.18
C SER A 49 -25.06 2.04 12.09
N ARG A 50 -25.61 2.28 13.29
CA ARG A 50 -26.08 1.23 14.21
C ARG A 50 -26.95 0.20 13.44
N PRO A 51 -26.73 -1.12 13.60
CA PRO A 51 -27.56 -2.14 12.99
C PRO A 51 -29.03 -1.87 13.34
N THR A 52 -29.91 -1.87 12.35
CA THR A 52 -31.34 -1.55 12.55
C THR A 52 -32.15 -2.70 13.16
N ALA A 53 -31.50 -3.78 13.61
CA ALA A 53 -32.16 -4.98 14.12
C ALA A 53 -32.46 -4.88 15.62
N ILE A 54 -33.62 -5.41 16.02
CA ILE A 54 -34.12 -5.47 17.40
C ILE A 54 -33.24 -6.40 18.28
N ASP A 55 -32.61 -7.42 17.68
CA ASP A 55 -31.68 -8.34 18.35
C ASP A 55 -30.22 -7.96 18.03
N ASP A 56 -29.77 -6.83 18.56
CA ASP A 56 -28.44 -6.31 18.31
C ASP A 56 -27.39 -7.14 19.09
N PRO A 57 -26.53 -7.92 18.39
CA PRO A 57 -25.63 -8.85 19.04
C PRO A 57 -24.54 -8.15 19.87
N CYS A 58 -24.29 -6.86 19.65
CA CYS A 58 -23.33 -6.10 20.45
C CYS A 58 -23.83 -5.87 21.88
N PHE A 59 -25.12 -5.57 22.08
CA PHE A 59 -25.69 -5.36 23.42
C PHE A 59 -25.70 -6.61 24.28
N LYS A 60 -25.69 -7.80 23.66
CA LYS A 60 -25.69 -9.06 24.40
C LYS A 60 -24.41 -9.31 25.19
N TYR A 61 -23.28 -8.74 24.75
CA TYR A 61 -21.96 -9.03 25.33
C TYR A 61 -21.25 -7.78 25.86
N ILE A 62 -21.62 -6.59 25.41
CA ILE A 62 -21.00 -5.33 25.82
C ILE A 62 -21.99 -4.60 26.74
N SER A 63 -21.69 -4.57 28.04
CA SER A 63 -22.52 -3.93 29.07
C SER A 63 -22.39 -2.41 29.03
N ASP A 64 -23.49 -1.71 29.30
CA ASP A 64 -23.51 -0.28 29.56
C ASP A 64 -23.00 0.00 30.98
N GLY A 65 -21.88 0.70 31.10
CA GLY A 65 -21.31 0.95 32.43
C GLY A 65 -19.91 1.54 32.42
N THR A 66 -19.22 1.53 31.27
CA THR A 66 -17.91 2.18 31.12
C THR A 66 -18.01 3.45 30.28
N PRO A 67 -17.16 4.46 30.51
CA PRO A 67 -17.10 5.67 29.67
C PRO A 67 -16.84 5.38 28.19
N GLU A 68 -16.13 4.28 27.90
CA GLU A 68 -15.73 3.85 26.56
C GLU A 68 -16.86 3.15 25.80
N TYR A 69 -17.98 2.84 26.48
CA TYR A 69 -19.09 2.05 25.95
C TYR A 69 -19.50 2.46 24.53
N ASN A 70 -19.73 3.75 24.30
CA ASN A 70 -20.15 4.26 22.99
C ASN A 70 -19.10 3.99 21.89
N ASN A 71 -17.82 4.11 22.22
CA ASN A 71 -16.73 3.86 21.27
C ASN A 71 -16.61 2.36 20.98
N ILE A 72 -16.74 1.50 21.99
CA ILE A 72 -16.73 0.04 21.85
C ILE A 72 -17.90 -0.42 20.98
N MET A 73 -19.11 0.08 21.26
CA MET A 73 -20.31 -0.22 20.48
C MET A 73 -20.13 0.22 19.02
N ASN A 74 -19.54 1.39 18.77
CA ASN A 74 -19.23 1.83 17.42
C ASN A 74 -18.29 0.86 16.67
N VAL A 75 -17.24 0.36 17.34
CA VAL A 75 -16.36 -0.67 16.75
C VAL A 75 -17.15 -1.95 16.47
N CYS A 76 -17.93 -2.43 17.44
CA CYS A 76 -18.73 -3.64 17.30
C CYS A 76 -19.72 -3.54 16.14
N TYR A 77 -20.48 -2.45 16.03
CA TYR A 77 -21.43 -2.22 14.94
C TYR A 77 -20.77 -2.23 13.57
N LYS A 78 -19.59 -1.63 13.44
CA LYS A 78 -18.85 -1.64 12.17
C LYS A 78 -18.46 -3.06 11.75
N VAL A 79 -18.02 -3.89 12.70
CA VAL A 79 -17.76 -5.32 12.47
C VAL A 79 -19.04 -6.06 12.08
N VAL A 80 -20.11 -5.91 12.85
CA VAL A 80 -21.40 -6.57 12.60
C VAL A 80 -21.94 -6.21 11.21
N ASN A 81 -21.95 -4.92 10.86
CA ASN A 81 -22.43 -4.45 9.56
C ASN A 81 -21.57 -4.95 8.41
N PHE A 82 -20.23 -4.95 8.56
CA PHE A 82 -19.33 -5.52 7.57
C PHE A 82 -19.67 -6.98 7.28
N LEU A 83 -19.82 -7.79 8.34
CA LEU A 83 -20.14 -9.22 8.23
C LEU A 83 -21.53 -9.43 7.61
N ILE A 84 -22.57 -8.74 8.09
CA ILE A 84 -23.93 -8.88 7.58
C ILE A 84 -24.01 -8.44 6.11
N ASN A 85 -23.44 -7.28 5.75
CA ASN A 85 -23.50 -6.79 4.37
C ASN A 85 -22.73 -7.71 3.42
N ASN A 86 -21.59 -8.25 3.85
CA ASN A 86 -20.85 -9.19 3.03
C ASN A 86 -21.56 -10.55 2.89
N SER A 87 -22.36 -10.99 3.88
CA SER A 87 -23.17 -12.21 3.80
C SER A 87 -24.32 -12.14 2.78
N LYS A 88 -24.70 -10.93 2.37
CA LYS A 88 -25.75 -10.68 1.36
C LYS A 88 -25.21 -10.75 -0.08
N LYS A 89 -23.89 -10.77 -0.27
CA LYS A 89 -23.27 -10.87 -1.59
C LYS A 89 -23.43 -12.27 -2.16
N LYS A 90 -23.44 -12.38 -3.49
CA LYS A 90 -23.70 -13.65 -4.23
C LYS A 90 -22.74 -14.78 -3.84
N ASP A 91 -21.48 -14.44 -3.59
CA ASP A 91 -20.40 -15.35 -3.24
C ASP A 91 -20.34 -15.66 -1.74
N LYS A 92 -20.96 -14.84 -0.88
CA LYS A 92 -20.94 -14.93 0.59
C LYS A 92 -19.53 -15.21 1.15
N LYS A 93 -18.50 -14.62 0.55
CA LYS A 93 -17.09 -14.88 0.94
C LYS A 93 -16.43 -13.61 1.46
N ILE A 94 -15.69 -13.77 2.55
CA ILE A 94 -14.72 -12.79 3.02
C ILE A 94 -13.37 -13.37 2.69
N SER A 95 -12.55 -12.65 1.94
CA SER A 95 -11.23 -13.14 1.61
C SER A 95 -10.33 -13.19 2.84
N CYS A 96 -9.34 -14.09 2.83
CA CYS A 96 -8.40 -14.24 3.94
C CYS A 96 -7.70 -12.91 4.25
N VAL A 97 -7.23 -12.18 3.23
CA VAL A 97 -6.57 -10.88 3.42
C VAL A 97 -7.51 -9.86 4.05
N ARG A 98 -8.76 -9.74 3.57
CA ARG A 98 -9.76 -8.84 4.20
C ARG A 98 -10.06 -9.24 5.64
N CYS A 99 -10.06 -10.54 5.93
CA CYS A 99 -10.21 -11.02 7.30
C CYS A 99 -9.04 -10.60 8.20
N MET A 100 -7.80 -10.76 7.72
CA MET A 100 -6.61 -10.33 8.46
C MET A 100 -6.59 -8.81 8.66
N LEU A 101 -6.99 -8.03 7.67
CA LEU A 101 -7.13 -6.57 7.83
C LEU A 101 -8.20 -6.20 8.86
N LEU A 102 -9.34 -6.93 8.90
CA LEU A 102 -10.36 -6.71 9.93
C LEU A 102 -9.82 -7.01 11.33
N ASN A 103 -9.03 -8.08 11.47
CA ASN A 103 -8.39 -8.46 12.73
C ASN A 103 -7.53 -7.35 13.32
N TYR A 104 -6.59 -6.82 12.52
CA TYR A 104 -5.70 -5.75 12.94
C TYR A 104 -6.45 -4.43 13.13
N TRP A 105 -7.46 -4.16 12.30
CA TRP A 105 -8.28 -2.96 12.44
C TRP A 105 -9.02 -2.96 13.78
N VAL A 106 -9.71 -4.05 14.15
CA VAL A 106 -10.41 -4.14 15.45
C VAL A 106 -9.44 -3.93 16.61
N TYR A 107 -8.29 -4.60 16.57
CA TYR A 107 -7.28 -4.45 17.63
C TYR A 107 -6.76 -3.01 17.74
N GLU A 108 -6.46 -2.36 16.61
CA GLU A 108 -6.03 -0.96 16.59
C GLU A 108 -7.09 -0.01 17.14
N GLN A 109 -8.37 -0.22 16.80
CA GLN A 109 -9.45 0.61 17.34
C GLN A 109 -9.58 0.45 18.86
N LEU A 110 -9.60 -0.79 19.38
CA LEU A 110 -9.71 -1.03 20.82
C LEU A 110 -8.51 -0.48 21.59
N LYS A 111 -7.30 -0.66 21.05
CA LYS A 111 -6.08 -0.08 21.64
C LYS A 111 -6.12 1.46 21.63
N SER A 112 -6.75 2.08 20.64
CA SER A 112 -6.93 3.54 20.61
C SER A 112 -7.97 4.03 21.62
N ILE A 113 -8.94 3.19 21.99
CA ILE A 113 -9.99 3.52 22.96
C ILE A 113 -9.43 3.46 24.38
N TYR A 114 -8.75 2.38 24.72
CA TYR A 114 -8.24 2.09 26.07
C TYR A 114 -6.82 2.61 26.31
N GLY A 115 -6.09 2.98 25.26
CA GLY A 115 -4.68 3.35 25.37
C GLY A 115 -3.74 2.15 25.49
N ALA A 116 -2.44 2.42 25.65
CA ALA A 116 -1.41 1.37 25.61
C ALA A 116 -1.34 0.52 26.89
N ASP A 117 -1.81 1.06 28.02
CA ASP A 117 -1.65 0.48 29.36
C ASP A 117 -2.82 -0.44 29.76
N GLU A 118 -3.99 -0.27 29.15
CA GLU A 118 -5.23 -1.02 29.45
C GLU A 118 -5.40 -2.25 28.55
N LYS A 119 -4.40 -3.14 28.60
CA LYS A 119 -4.40 -4.38 27.81
C LYS A 119 -5.51 -5.35 28.21
N SER A 120 -5.88 -5.40 29.50
CA SER A 120 -6.91 -6.31 30.01
C SER A 120 -8.28 -6.03 29.37
N ASP A 121 -8.67 -4.76 29.32
CA ASP A 121 -9.98 -4.35 28.79
C ASP A 121 -10.05 -4.53 27.28
N THR A 122 -8.94 -4.23 26.59
CA THR A 122 -8.78 -4.57 25.17
C THR A 122 -8.99 -6.06 24.91
N ASN A 123 -8.38 -6.94 25.70
CA ASN A 123 -8.50 -8.40 25.51
C ASN A 123 -9.94 -8.89 25.74
N VAL A 124 -10.59 -8.41 26.79
CA VAL A 124 -11.98 -8.78 27.13
C VAL A 124 -12.93 -8.39 26.01
N VAL A 125 -12.89 -7.13 25.57
CA VAL A 125 -13.76 -6.62 24.49
C VAL A 125 -13.46 -7.30 23.16
N TYR A 126 -12.19 -7.55 22.84
CA TYR A 126 -11.81 -8.28 21.63
C TYR A 126 -12.40 -9.70 21.64
N GLY A 127 -12.40 -10.37 22.80
CA GLY A 127 -13.06 -11.67 23.00
C GLY A 127 -14.57 -11.62 22.77
N TYR A 128 -15.26 -10.58 23.27
CA TYR A 128 -16.68 -10.38 23.01
C TYR A 128 -16.99 -10.17 21.52
N ILE A 129 -16.22 -9.33 20.83
CA ILE A 129 -16.38 -9.12 19.38
C ILE A 129 -16.10 -10.42 18.62
N LYS A 130 -15.10 -11.22 19.02
CA LYS A 130 -14.82 -12.55 18.42
C LYS A 130 -16.03 -13.48 18.54
N ASN A 131 -16.67 -13.52 19.70
CA ASN A 131 -17.86 -14.35 19.93
C ASN A 131 -19.05 -13.88 19.06
N ILE A 132 -19.31 -12.58 19.02
CA ILE A 132 -20.36 -11.98 18.16
C ILE A 132 -20.12 -12.32 16.69
N MET A 133 -18.89 -12.16 16.23
CA MET A 133 -18.50 -12.49 14.87
C MET A 133 -18.75 -13.96 14.54
N SER A 134 -18.41 -14.87 15.45
CA SER A 134 -18.66 -16.31 15.29
C SER A 134 -20.15 -16.65 15.16
N ILE A 135 -21.01 -15.96 15.94
CA ILE A 135 -22.47 -16.11 15.84
C ILE A 135 -22.97 -15.67 14.47
N ILE A 136 -22.52 -14.50 13.99
CA ILE A 136 -22.93 -13.97 12.68
C ILE A 136 -22.47 -14.87 11.53
N ILE A 137 -21.23 -15.38 11.58
CA ILE A 137 -20.73 -16.33 10.58
C ILE A 137 -21.64 -17.56 10.53
N ARG A 138 -21.93 -18.17 11.68
CA ARG A 138 -22.81 -19.34 11.74
C ARG A 138 -24.21 -19.05 11.17
N GLU A 139 -24.82 -17.93 11.55
CA GLU A 139 -26.21 -17.63 11.23
C GLU A 139 -26.43 -17.05 9.83
N LYS A 140 -25.51 -16.22 9.33
CA LYS A 140 -25.69 -15.49 8.06
C LYS A 140 -24.93 -16.12 6.89
N TYR A 141 -23.81 -16.79 7.18
CA TYR A 141 -23.03 -17.49 6.17
C TYR A 141 -23.38 -18.98 6.11
N HIS A 142 -24.13 -19.51 7.09
CA HIS A 142 -24.42 -20.95 7.23
C HIS A 142 -23.14 -21.79 7.22
N SER A 143 -22.09 -21.25 7.82
CA SER A 143 -20.76 -21.85 7.85
C SER A 143 -20.36 -22.14 9.28
N ASN A 144 -19.93 -23.38 9.52
CA ASN A 144 -19.20 -23.75 10.73
C ASN A 144 -17.69 -23.55 10.55
N ASP A 145 -17.23 -23.29 9.32
CA ASP A 145 -15.83 -23.01 9.02
C ASP A 145 -15.44 -21.62 9.51
N GLN A 146 -14.19 -21.48 9.91
CA GLN A 146 -13.50 -20.21 10.22
C GLN A 146 -13.29 -19.36 8.95
N LEU A 147 -14.34 -19.07 8.18
CA LEU A 147 -14.28 -18.22 6.97
C LEU A 147 -13.59 -16.89 7.27
N CYS A 148 -13.91 -16.33 8.43
CA CYS A 148 -13.19 -15.22 9.02
C CYS A 148 -13.46 -15.18 10.52
N GLU A 149 -12.42 -15.19 11.34
CA GLU A 149 -12.51 -15.00 12.78
C GLU A 149 -11.45 -14.04 13.30
N LEU A 150 -11.73 -13.38 14.42
CA LEU A 150 -10.73 -12.63 15.15
C LEU A 150 -9.71 -13.58 15.80
N ASP A 151 -8.43 -13.29 15.65
CA ASP A 151 -7.28 -14.08 16.06
C ASP A 151 -6.71 -13.50 17.34
N LEU A 152 -6.90 -14.24 18.45
CA LEU A 152 -6.45 -13.80 19.77
C LEU A 152 -4.94 -13.61 19.84
N LYS A 153 -4.15 -14.21 18.93
CA LYS A 153 -2.70 -14.01 18.87
C LYS A 153 -2.33 -12.55 18.58
N VAL A 154 -3.19 -11.80 17.89
CA VAL A 154 -2.96 -10.38 17.57
C VAL A 154 -2.77 -9.54 18.85
N LEU A 155 -3.43 -9.91 19.95
CA LEU A 155 -3.36 -9.21 21.23
C LEU A 155 -1.95 -9.22 21.85
N TYR A 156 -1.14 -10.24 21.50
CA TYR A 156 0.20 -10.46 22.06
C TYR A 156 1.31 -10.26 21.03
N ASP A 157 0.95 -9.92 19.80
CA ASP A 157 1.89 -9.78 18.70
C ASP A 157 2.54 -8.40 18.70
N GLU A 158 3.82 -8.33 19.07
CA GLU A 158 4.59 -7.07 19.05
C GLU A 158 4.73 -6.47 17.65
N ASN A 159 4.64 -7.30 16.60
CA ASN A 159 4.84 -6.90 15.21
C ASN A 159 3.53 -6.66 14.46
N TRP A 160 2.39 -6.61 15.16
CA TRP A 160 1.06 -6.53 14.54
C TRP A 160 0.93 -5.38 13.54
N LYS A 161 1.57 -4.22 13.78
CA LYS A 161 1.56 -3.07 12.86
C LYS A 161 2.22 -3.42 11.53
N ALA A 162 3.38 -4.06 11.60
CA ALA A 162 4.14 -4.40 10.42
C ALA A 162 3.47 -5.56 9.65
N LYS A 163 2.81 -6.49 10.35
CA LYS A 163 1.97 -7.51 9.70
C LYS A 163 0.70 -6.92 9.08
N LYS A 164 0.07 -5.94 9.73
CA LYS A 164 -1.04 -5.18 9.14
C LYS A 164 -0.60 -4.54 7.83
N GLU A 165 0.53 -3.81 7.84
CA GLU A 165 1.10 -3.17 6.65
C GLU A 165 1.47 -4.20 5.56
N PHE A 166 1.94 -5.40 5.94
CA PHE A 166 2.15 -6.51 5.00
C PHE A 166 0.87 -6.93 4.28
N TYR A 167 -0.23 -7.16 5.02
CA TYR A 167 -1.50 -7.55 4.40
C TYR A 167 -2.11 -6.43 3.57
N GLU A 168 -1.91 -5.15 3.95
CA GLU A 168 -2.30 -4.01 3.12
C GLU A 168 -1.52 -4.00 1.82
N TYR A 169 -0.19 -4.14 1.89
CA TYR A 169 0.66 -4.22 0.71
C TYR A 169 0.20 -5.35 -0.19
N CYS A 170 -0.03 -6.54 0.36
CA CYS A 170 -0.51 -7.68 -0.38
C CYS A 170 -1.82 -7.43 -1.13
N TYR A 171 -2.77 -6.76 -0.47
CA TYR A 171 -4.09 -6.48 -1.04
C TYR A 171 -4.05 -5.44 -2.16
N ASP A 172 -3.08 -4.53 -2.08
CA ASP A 172 -2.97 -3.38 -2.96
C ASP A 172 -1.96 -3.59 -4.09
N TYR A 173 -1.02 -4.51 -3.89
CA TYR A 173 0.21 -4.58 -4.66
C TYR A 173 -0.01 -4.69 -6.17
N LYS A 174 -0.87 -5.62 -6.62
CA LYS A 174 -1.16 -5.81 -8.05
C LYS A 174 -1.69 -4.52 -8.69
N VAL A 175 -2.65 -3.87 -8.03
CA VAL A 175 -3.29 -2.63 -8.51
C VAL A 175 -2.28 -1.47 -8.50
N ALA A 176 -1.57 -1.31 -7.39
CA ALA A 176 -0.57 -0.26 -7.24
C ALA A 176 0.56 -0.41 -8.25
N LYS A 177 1.04 -1.63 -8.52
CA LYS A 177 2.10 -1.90 -9.51
C LYS A 177 1.68 -1.44 -10.90
N VAL A 178 0.49 -1.82 -11.35
CA VAL A 178 -0.03 -1.44 -12.68
C VAL A 178 -0.17 0.07 -12.78
N ILE A 179 -0.82 0.72 -11.81
CA ILE A 179 -1.08 2.16 -11.87
C ILE A 179 0.23 2.97 -11.74
N SER A 180 1.21 2.47 -11.00
CA SER A 180 2.52 3.13 -10.84
C SER A 180 3.33 3.23 -12.14
N MET A 181 2.99 2.46 -13.18
CA MET A 181 3.66 2.51 -14.48
C MET A 181 3.17 3.70 -15.35
N PHE A 182 2.07 4.33 -14.97
CA PHE A 182 1.54 5.48 -15.70
C PHE A 182 2.35 6.74 -15.40
N SER A 183 2.61 7.53 -16.46
CA SER A 183 3.43 8.74 -16.39
C SER A 183 2.71 9.98 -15.84
N ASP A 184 1.43 9.87 -15.51
CA ASP A 184 0.65 10.98 -14.94
C ASP A 184 1.08 11.23 -13.49
N SER A 185 1.30 12.50 -13.14
CA SER A 185 1.79 12.91 -11.81
C SER A 185 0.84 12.50 -10.69
N ALA A 186 -0.47 12.40 -10.95
CA ALA A 186 -1.47 11.90 -9.99
C ALA A 186 -1.21 10.44 -9.58
N CYS A 187 -0.53 9.66 -10.42
CA CYS A 187 -0.18 8.26 -10.15
C CYS A 187 1.01 8.11 -9.20
N THR A 188 1.76 9.19 -8.94
CA THR A 188 2.94 9.19 -8.06
C THR A 188 2.64 8.65 -6.66
N LYS A 189 1.39 8.83 -6.17
CA LYS A 189 0.96 8.27 -4.88
C LYS A 189 1.12 6.74 -4.80
N TYR A 190 0.92 6.03 -5.90
CA TYR A 190 1.06 4.56 -5.95
C TYR A 190 2.53 4.13 -5.97
N LYS A 191 3.38 4.89 -6.66
CA LYS A 191 4.83 4.68 -6.61
C LYS A 191 5.34 4.90 -5.17
N ASN A 192 4.96 6.02 -4.56
CA ASN A 192 5.30 6.31 -3.16
C ASN A 192 4.78 5.23 -2.22
N TYR A 193 3.54 4.78 -2.38
CA TYR A 193 2.97 3.67 -1.61
C TYR A 193 3.80 2.38 -1.71
N LEU A 194 4.28 2.03 -2.91
CA LEU A 194 5.11 0.83 -3.11
C LEU A 194 6.52 0.99 -2.53
N GLU A 195 7.04 2.21 -2.50
CA GLU A 195 8.39 2.53 -2.02
C GLU A 195 8.45 2.83 -0.52
N GLN A 196 7.34 3.24 0.10
CA GLN A 196 7.28 3.70 1.49
C GLN A 196 6.43 2.74 2.33
N LYS A 197 7.10 1.78 2.99
CA LYS A 197 6.48 0.82 3.91
C LYS A 197 7.29 0.70 5.19
N THR A 198 7.19 1.74 6.02
CA THR A 198 8.14 2.00 7.12
C THR A 198 8.17 0.87 8.15
N GLU A 199 7.02 0.40 8.62
CA GLU A 199 6.95 -0.62 9.66
C GLU A 199 7.35 -2.00 9.12
N LEU A 200 6.90 -2.31 7.90
CA LEU A 200 7.24 -3.52 7.17
C LEU A 200 8.75 -3.60 6.92
N TYR A 201 9.37 -2.55 6.37
CA TYR A 201 10.81 -2.54 6.10
C TYR A 201 11.66 -2.55 7.37
N LYS A 202 11.18 -1.95 8.46
CA LYS A 202 11.91 -1.97 9.73
C LYS A 202 11.93 -3.36 10.36
N ASN A 203 10.88 -4.14 10.18
CA ASN A 203 10.69 -5.41 10.90
C ASN A 203 10.63 -6.64 9.97
N PHE A 204 11.01 -6.50 8.69
CA PHE A 204 10.76 -7.53 7.68
C PHE A 204 11.33 -8.90 8.06
N GLU A 205 12.57 -8.98 8.54
CA GLU A 205 13.20 -10.25 8.95
C GLU A 205 12.42 -10.97 10.06
N LYS A 206 11.93 -10.22 11.06
CA LYS A 206 11.15 -10.74 12.18
C LYS A 206 9.75 -11.19 11.74
N ILE A 207 9.18 -10.54 10.74
CA ILE A 207 7.85 -10.88 10.21
C ILE A 207 7.91 -12.15 9.37
N LEU A 208 8.97 -12.34 8.58
CA LEU A 208 9.10 -13.49 7.68
C LEU A 208 9.42 -14.79 8.38
N SER A 209 10.09 -14.71 9.54
CA SER A 209 10.27 -15.88 10.39
C SER A 209 8.98 -16.32 11.09
N ASP A 210 7.93 -15.49 11.05
CA ASP A 210 6.63 -15.84 11.61
C ASP A 210 5.83 -16.74 10.66
N THR A 211 5.69 -18.00 11.05
CA THR A 211 4.91 -19.00 10.33
C THR A 211 3.42 -18.64 10.21
N ASN A 212 2.87 -17.83 11.12
CA ASN A 212 1.48 -17.37 11.07
C ASN A 212 1.24 -16.34 9.95
N LEU A 213 2.30 -15.75 9.37
CA LEU A 213 2.17 -14.86 8.22
C LEU A 213 1.70 -15.60 6.96
N ASN A 214 1.92 -16.91 6.88
CA ASN A 214 1.52 -17.75 5.74
C ASN A 214 0.02 -18.13 5.75
N LYS A 215 -0.79 -17.59 6.68
CA LYS A 215 -2.20 -17.95 6.85
C LYS A 215 -3.02 -17.75 5.57
N CYS A 216 -2.69 -16.74 4.76
CA CYS A 216 -3.38 -16.45 3.50
C CYS A 216 -2.64 -16.94 2.24
N THR A 217 -1.58 -17.73 2.39
CA THR A 217 -0.78 -18.23 1.26
C THR A 217 -1.54 -19.26 0.43
N TYR A 218 -2.38 -20.07 1.08
CA TYR A 218 -3.13 -21.15 0.44
C TYR A 218 -4.59 -20.76 0.10
N SER A 219 -4.82 -19.50 -0.26
CA SER A 219 -6.15 -19.05 -0.69
C SER A 219 -6.55 -19.74 -2.00
N TYR A 220 -7.80 -20.21 -2.10
CA TYR A 220 -8.37 -20.75 -3.33
C TYR A 220 -8.57 -19.68 -4.41
N ASP A 221 -8.72 -18.42 -4.00
CA ASP A 221 -8.82 -17.29 -4.92
C ASP A 221 -7.42 -16.70 -5.17
N GLU A 222 -6.96 -16.75 -6.42
CA GLU A 222 -5.65 -16.24 -6.84
C GLU A 222 -5.51 -14.72 -6.68
N GLU A 223 -6.62 -14.00 -6.61
CA GLU A 223 -6.63 -12.57 -6.33
C GLU A 223 -6.37 -12.27 -4.85
N ASP A 224 -6.63 -13.25 -3.97
CA ASP A 224 -6.47 -13.14 -2.51
C ASP A 224 -5.28 -13.93 -1.96
N LYS A 225 -4.51 -14.62 -2.82
CA LYS A 225 -3.29 -15.31 -2.42
C LYS A 225 -2.26 -14.30 -1.94
N CYS A 226 -1.89 -14.45 -0.67
CA CYS A 226 -0.84 -13.67 -0.06
C CYS A 226 0.32 -14.58 0.32
N ASP A 227 1.28 -14.72 -0.58
CA ASP A 227 2.53 -15.43 -0.31
C ASP A 227 3.59 -14.42 0.16
N PRO A 228 3.99 -14.46 1.44
CA PRO A 228 5.04 -13.58 1.94
C PRO A 228 6.34 -13.70 1.17
N LYS A 229 6.68 -14.89 0.63
CA LYS A 229 7.95 -15.11 -0.07
C LYS A 229 7.99 -14.40 -1.42
N VAL A 230 6.94 -14.54 -2.23
CA VAL A 230 6.85 -13.93 -3.58
C VAL A 230 6.93 -12.40 -3.49
N LEU A 231 6.21 -11.84 -2.53
CA LEU A 231 6.14 -10.39 -2.32
C LEU A 231 7.46 -9.86 -1.76
N LEU A 232 8.07 -10.61 -0.83
CA LEU A 232 9.32 -10.24 -0.21
C LEU A 232 10.49 -10.26 -1.20
N GLU A 233 10.59 -11.27 -2.08
CA GLU A 233 11.65 -11.31 -3.10
C GLU A 233 11.64 -10.04 -3.95
N GLU A 234 10.46 -9.47 -4.22
CA GLU A 234 10.38 -8.18 -4.89
C GLU A 234 10.82 -7.01 -4.00
N LEU A 235 10.44 -6.99 -2.73
CA LEU A 235 10.83 -5.96 -1.78
C LEU A 235 12.35 -5.95 -1.52
N ILE A 236 12.97 -7.13 -1.38
CA ILE A 236 14.42 -7.30 -1.23
C ILE A 236 15.14 -6.79 -2.48
N ARG A 237 14.72 -7.24 -3.67
CA ARG A 237 15.29 -6.76 -4.94
C ARG A 237 15.25 -5.24 -5.05
N LYS A 238 14.15 -4.59 -4.65
CA LYS A 238 14.04 -3.11 -4.67
C LYS A 238 14.98 -2.44 -3.66
N LYS A 239 15.16 -3.01 -2.46
CA LYS A 239 16.10 -2.50 -1.45
C LYS A 239 17.55 -2.60 -1.91
N GLU A 240 17.92 -3.69 -2.58
CA GLU A 240 19.26 -3.89 -3.12
C GLU A 240 19.55 -2.94 -4.28
N VAL A 241 18.58 -2.73 -5.17
CA VAL A 241 18.70 -1.78 -6.30
C VAL A 241 18.79 -0.34 -5.81
N SER A 242 18.03 0.06 -4.78
CA SER A 242 18.11 1.42 -4.22
C SER A 242 19.43 1.67 -3.46
N ALA A 243 19.96 0.65 -2.77
CA ALA A 243 21.28 0.70 -2.15
C ALA A 243 22.44 0.70 -3.16
N ALA A 244 22.30 -0.02 -4.28
CA ALA A 244 23.28 -0.02 -5.37
C ALA A 244 23.26 1.28 -6.19
N GLY A 245 22.08 1.88 -6.40
CA GLY A 245 21.92 3.18 -7.07
C GLY A 245 22.57 4.34 -6.30
N GLN A 246 22.61 4.27 -4.97
CA GLN A 246 23.32 5.24 -4.13
C GLN A 246 24.85 5.06 -4.13
N LYS A 247 25.36 3.84 -4.38
CA LYS A 247 26.80 3.60 -4.56
C LYS A 247 27.33 4.12 -5.91
N ASN A 248 26.47 4.31 -6.89
CA ASN A 248 26.85 4.80 -8.22
C ASN A 248 26.72 6.33 -8.39
N LEU A 249 26.42 7.08 -7.31
CA LEU A 249 26.30 8.54 -7.34
C LEU A 249 27.45 9.27 -6.60
N THR A 250 28.48 8.55 -6.17
CA THR A 250 29.75 9.15 -5.68
C THR A 250 30.96 8.79 -6.54
N GLY A 251 30.74 8.21 -7.72
CA GLY A 251 31.77 8.03 -8.74
C GLY A 251 31.46 8.92 -9.94
N ASP A 252 32.29 9.96 -10.12
CA ASP A 252 32.32 10.82 -11.29
C ASP A 252 32.30 9.97 -12.58
N SER A 253 31.25 10.09 -13.39
CA SER A 253 31.18 9.51 -14.74
C SER A 253 30.11 10.23 -15.54
N SER A 254 30.56 11.22 -16.28
CA SER A 254 29.88 11.78 -17.45
C SER A 254 29.62 10.68 -18.48
N ILE A 255 28.39 10.18 -18.56
CA ILE A 255 27.96 9.36 -19.69
C ILE A 255 27.22 10.27 -20.69
N SER A 256 27.97 10.73 -21.68
CA SER A 256 27.43 11.29 -22.92
C SER A 256 26.73 10.19 -23.71
N PHE A 257 25.43 10.04 -23.49
CA PHE A 257 24.56 9.32 -24.42
C PHE A 257 24.20 10.27 -25.57
N LEU A 258 24.91 10.16 -26.70
CA LEU A 258 24.41 10.32 -28.06
C LEU A 258 25.57 10.00 -29.01
N GLY A 259 25.54 8.81 -29.61
CA GLY A 259 26.53 8.37 -30.59
C GLY A 259 26.38 9.12 -31.91
N LEU A 260 27.34 9.98 -32.23
CA LEU A 260 27.65 10.44 -33.57
C LEU A 260 29.18 10.41 -33.74
N PRO A 261 29.72 9.83 -34.82
CA PRO A 261 31.16 9.78 -35.03
C PRO A 261 31.62 11.11 -35.63
N ASP A 262 32.45 11.86 -34.89
CA ASP A 262 33.03 13.08 -35.43
C ASP A 262 34.31 12.79 -36.21
N LYS A 263 34.37 13.35 -37.42
CA LYS A 263 35.44 13.15 -38.39
C LYS A 263 36.63 14.01 -38.02
N ARG A 264 37.82 13.42 -38.13
CA ARG A 264 39.10 14.13 -38.15
C ARG A 264 39.09 15.23 -39.23
N THR A 265 39.44 16.45 -38.84
CA THR A 265 40.15 17.40 -39.70
C THR A 265 41.30 18.02 -38.91
N ALA A 266 42.48 17.92 -39.50
CA ALA A 266 43.71 18.51 -39.02
C ALA A 266 43.74 20.02 -39.31
N SER A 267 44.32 20.80 -38.41
CA SER A 267 45.07 22.02 -38.76
C SER A 267 45.91 22.51 -37.57
N THR A 268 47.22 22.32 -37.71
CA THR A 268 48.33 23.28 -37.54
C THR A 268 48.47 24.16 -36.29
N ALA A 269 49.72 24.14 -35.78
CA ALA A 269 50.34 24.86 -34.68
C ALA A 269 50.22 26.40 -34.70
N ALA A 270 50.25 27.00 -33.49
CA ALA A 270 51.17 28.09 -33.12
C ALA A 270 51.12 28.37 -31.59
N SER A 271 52.29 28.37 -30.96
CA SER A 271 52.58 28.93 -29.65
C SER A 271 52.52 30.46 -29.65
N VAL A 272 52.05 31.11 -28.57
CA VAL A 272 52.64 32.34 -27.96
C VAL A 272 52.11 32.50 -26.52
N ALA A 273 53.01 32.93 -25.63
CA ALA A 273 52.84 33.22 -24.20
C ALA A 273 51.96 34.45 -23.87
N GLY A 274 51.46 34.53 -22.63
CA GLY A 274 51.11 35.84 -22.06
C GLY A 274 50.25 35.90 -20.77
N VAL A 275 50.94 35.99 -19.62
CA VAL A 275 50.73 36.94 -18.49
C VAL A 275 49.56 36.78 -17.48
N SER A 276 49.98 36.69 -16.19
CA SER A 276 49.43 37.21 -14.90
C SER A 276 48.09 36.71 -14.35
N LEU A 277 48.06 36.07 -13.17
CA LEU A 277 48.26 36.53 -11.77
C LEU A 277 46.94 36.85 -11.05
N LEU A 278 46.90 36.48 -9.75
CA LEU A 278 45.93 36.74 -8.68
C LEU A 278 44.87 35.64 -8.46
N GLY A 279 44.72 35.06 -7.27
CA GLY A 279 45.39 35.33 -6.00
C GLY A 279 45.13 34.20 -5.00
N LEU A 280 46.06 34.06 -4.07
CA LEU A 280 46.02 33.21 -2.89
C LEU A 280 44.83 33.54 -1.97
N ALA A 281 44.22 32.50 -1.41
CA ALA A 281 43.75 32.52 -0.03
C ALA A 281 43.88 31.11 0.57
N LEU A 282 44.87 30.96 1.44
CA LEU A 282 45.11 29.80 2.30
C LEU A 282 44.15 29.80 3.50
N TYR A 283 44.17 28.66 4.21
CA TYR A 283 43.87 28.44 5.63
C TYR A 283 42.47 27.88 5.94
N ARG A 284 42.27 26.87 6.80
CA ARG A 284 43.10 26.26 7.87
C ARG A 284 42.48 24.90 8.22
N VAL A 285 43.25 23.82 8.26
CA VAL A 285 42.84 22.52 8.83
C VAL A 285 43.35 22.46 10.27
N ARG A 286 42.46 22.25 11.25
CA ARG A 286 42.81 21.75 12.59
C ARG A 286 42.20 20.35 12.73
N ARG A 287 43.06 19.33 12.75
CA ARG A 287 42.76 18.04 13.39
C ARG A 287 43.40 18.07 14.76
N ASN A 288 42.60 17.87 15.80
CA ASN A 288 43.09 17.44 17.10
C ASN A 288 42.76 15.95 17.23
N ALA A 289 43.77 15.15 17.52
CA ALA A 289 43.64 13.82 18.10
C ALA A 289 44.72 13.69 19.18
N ILE A 290 44.24 13.47 20.41
CA ILE A 290 44.72 12.66 21.54
C ILE A 290 44.13 13.29 22.79
#